data_AF-A0A496V439-F1
#
_entry.id   AF-A0A496V439-F1
#
_cell.length_a   1.000
_cell.length_b   1.000
_cell.length_c   1.000
_cell.angle_alpha   90.00
_cell.angle_beta   90.00
_cell.angle_gamma   90.00
#
_symmetry.space_group_name_H-M   'P 1'
#
loop_
_entity.id
_entity.type
_entity.pdbx_description
1 polymer ?
#
loop_
_entity_poly.entity_id
_entity_poly.type
_entity_poly.pdbx_seq_one_letter_code
_entity_poly.pdbx_strand_id
1 'polypeptide(L)'
;MNRVFLVASGMLNAKKWDNQFAKKHYYLNYGLLSIATKMKAFGYEPIQVHGNFAKPEETFCQLVQLGIEKTNYPLFLSITSFFAVPWAKRFCEILKKQLPGIKLVVGGRWVVNNREHWIAKEIPQIDLIVSGLAEGIVNKLFARNTYLCAERPAILKIPYLNKSESFLVDWLDYSLLHEPEKFHPSIEISRGCGMGCTFCEEGTFKLTKMKSPALISKQRHLSFQYLNAIF
;
A
#
# COMPACT_ATOMS: atom_id res chain seq x y z
N MET A 1 -7.31 -21.22 -0.30
CA MET A 1 -6.58 -20.36 -1.26
C MET A 1 -5.71 -19.44 -0.45
N ASN A 2 -4.41 -19.35 -0.72
CA ASN A 2 -3.44 -18.79 0.22
C ASN A 2 -3.01 -17.35 -0.17
N ARG A 3 -3.99 -16.53 -0.60
CA ARG A 3 -3.73 -15.22 -1.17
C ARG A 3 -3.63 -14.13 -0.09
N VAL A 4 -2.63 -13.26 -0.18
CA VAL A 4 -2.50 -12.09 0.70
C VAL A 4 -3.09 -10.88 -0.02
N PHE A 5 -4.03 -10.18 0.61
CA PHE A 5 -4.69 -9.03 0.01
C PHE A 5 -4.05 -7.73 0.46
N LEU A 6 -3.60 -6.93 -0.50
CA LEU A 6 -3.07 -5.60 -0.29
C LEU A 6 -3.96 -4.59 -1.00
N VAL A 7 -4.53 -3.64 -0.26
CA VAL A 7 -5.46 -2.64 -0.78
C VAL A 7 -4.82 -1.26 -0.69
N ALA A 8 -4.69 -0.58 -1.82
CA ALA A 8 -4.44 0.86 -1.82
C ALA A 8 -5.78 1.59 -1.66
N SER A 9 -5.91 2.44 -0.64
CA SER A 9 -7.15 3.15 -0.35
C SER A 9 -7.62 3.98 -1.55
N GLY A 10 -8.92 3.92 -1.84
CA GLY A 10 -9.57 4.84 -2.77
C GLY A 10 -9.83 6.22 -2.16
N MET A 11 -10.47 7.08 -2.94
CA MET A 11 -10.97 8.39 -2.49
C MET A 11 -12.43 8.53 -2.91
N LEU A 12 -13.26 9.10 -2.03
CA LEU A 12 -14.68 9.36 -2.35
C LEU A 12 -14.83 10.46 -3.41
N ASN A 13 -13.90 11.42 -3.43
CA ASN A 13 -13.87 12.55 -4.36
C ASN A 13 -12.45 12.79 -4.86
N ALA A 14 -12.29 13.34 -6.06
CA ALA A 14 -11.00 13.79 -6.58
C ALA A 14 -10.47 15.02 -5.81
N LYS A 15 -9.14 15.12 -5.69
CA LYS A 15 -8.46 16.19 -4.94
C LYS A 15 -8.58 17.56 -5.59
N LYS A 16 -8.63 17.62 -6.92
CA LYS A 16 -8.72 18.87 -7.71
C LYS A 16 -9.87 18.70 -8.70
N TRP A 17 -10.92 19.51 -8.54
CA TRP A 17 -12.14 19.53 -9.35
C TRP A 17 -12.71 18.14 -9.66
N ASP A 18 -13.74 17.74 -8.90
CA ASP A 18 -14.35 16.40 -8.98
C ASP A 18 -15.11 16.15 -10.30
N ASN A 19 -14.37 16.02 -11.39
CA ASN A 19 -14.90 15.77 -12.73
C ASN A 19 -14.44 14.40 -13.25
N GLN A 20 -15.05 13.95 -14.35
CA GLN A 20 -14.79 12.62 -14.92
C GLN A 20 -13.33 12.44 -15.38
N PHE A 21 -12.66 13.51 -15.79
CA PHE A 21 -11.26 13.45 -16.23
C PHE A 21 -10.32 13.25 -15.04
N ALA A 22 -10.49 14.01 -13.96
CA ALA A 22 -9.73 13.87 -12.73
C ALA A 22 -9.85 12.44 -12.15
N LYS A 23 -11.02 11.82 -12.28
CA LYS A 23 -11.29 10.43 -11.86
C LYS A 23 -10.64 9.35 -12.73
N LYS A 24 -10.05 9.71 -13.88
CA LYS A 24 -9.27 8.80 -14.75
C LYS A 24 -7.76 8.86 -14.49
N HIS A 25 -7.28 9.81 -13.70
CA HIS A 25 -5.88 9.87 -13.29
C HIS A 25 -5.62 8.94 -12.09
N TYR A 26 -5.46 7.64 -12.39
CA TYR A 26 -5.09 6.65 -11.38
C TYR A 26 -3.59 6.71 -11.08
N TYR A 27 -3.26 6.62 -9.78
CA TYR A 27 -1.90 6.57 -9.30
C TYR A 27 -1.60 5.18 -8.76
N LEU A 28 -0.52 4.57 -9.27
CA LEU A 28 -0.02 3.32 -8.75
C LEU A 28 0.63 3.53 -7.37
N ASN A 29 0.19 2.78 -6.37
CA ASN A 29 0.84 2.75 -5.06
C ASN A 29 2.09 1.86 -5.09
N TYR A 30 3.22 2.47 -5.42
CA TYR A 30 4.54 1.82 -5.50
C TYR A 30 5.05 1.26 -4.18
N GLY A 31 4.77 1.94 -3.06
CA GLY A 31 5.16 1.47 -1.74
C GLY A 31 4.47 0.16 -1.39
N LEU A 32 3.18 0.05 -1.71
CA LEU A 32 2.43 -1.19 -1.52
C LEU A 32 2.89 -2.31 -2.47
N LEU A 33 3.22 -1.96 -3.72
CA LEU A 33 3.73 -2.93 -4.71
C LEU A 33 5.11 -3.46 -4.34
N SER A 34 5.95 -2.63 -3.75
CA SER A 34 7.24 -2.99 -3.16
C SER A 34 7.07 -4.04 -2.06
N ILE A 35 6.12 -3.81 -1.15
CA ILE A 35 5.76 -4.77 -0.09
C ILE A 35 5.23 -6.09 -0.70
N ALA A 36 4.31 -6.02 -1.66
CA ALA A 36 3.78 -7.19 -2.34
C ALA A 36 4.89 -7.99 -3.05
N THR A 37 5.77 -7.33 -3.79
CA THR A 37 6.91 -7.98 -4.47
C THR A 37 7.79 -8.73 -3.47
N LYS A 38 8.05 -8.11 -2.31
CA LYS A 38 8.84 -8.74 -1.24
C LYS A 38 8.10 -9.89 -0.55
N MET A 39 6.78 -9.80 -0.38
CA MET A 39 5.95 -10.93 0.09
C MET A 39 6.03 -12.11 -0.87
N LYS A 40 5.95 -11.88 -2.19
CA LYS A 40 6.12 -12.95 -3.19
C LYS A 40 7.49 -13.62 -3.08
N ALA A 41 8.56 -12.84 -2.89
CA ALA A 41 9.91 -13.37 -2.67
C ALA A 41 10.04 -14.24 -1.41
N PHE A 42 9.17 -14.05 -0.40
CA PHE A 42 9.08 -14.91 0.78
C PHE A 42 8.11 -16.10 0.63
N GLY A 43 7.59 -16.35 -0.58
CA GLY A 43 6.72 -17.50 -0.88
C GLY A 43 5.24 -17.27 -0.62
N TYR A 44 4.80 -16.03 -0.36
CA TYR A 44 3.38 -15.69 -0.28
C TYR A 44 2.79 -15.45 -1.68
N GLU A 45 1.46 -15.49 -1.79
CA GLU A 45 0.72 -15.16 -3.01
C GLU A 45 0.00 -13.80 -2.87
N PRO A 46 0.68 -12.67 -2.97
CA PRO A 46 0.05 -11.36 -2.81
C PRO A 46 -0.75 -10.95 -4.05
N ILE A 47 -1.83 -10.20 -3.83
CA ILE A 47 -2.52 -9.42 -4.85
C ILE A 47 -2.70 -7.98 -4.35
N GLN A 48 -2.40 -7.02 -5.22
CA GLN A 48 -2.64 -5.61 -4.94
C GLN A 48 -3.88 -5.12 -5.69
N VAL A 49 -4.84 -4.58 -4.96
CA VAL A 49 -6.08 -3.98 -5.46
C VAL A 49 -6.10 -2.49 -5.11
N HIS A 50 -6.63 -1.65 -5.99
CA HIS A 50 -6.72 -0.21 -5.73
C HIS A 50 -8.18 0.23 -5.68
N GLY A 51 -8.55 0.90 -4.58
CA GLY A 51 -9.86 1.51 -4.46
C GLY A 51 -10.10 2.67 -5.43
N ASN A 52 -9.02 3.30 -5.94
CA ASN A 52 -9.09 4.38 -6.93
C ASN A 52 -10.17 5.43 -6.59
N PHE A 53 -11.21 5.56 -7.42
CA PHE A 53 -12.40 6.37 -7.17
C PHE A 53 -13.69 5.52 -7.06
N ALA A 54 -13.53 4.21 -6.91
CA ALA A 54 -14.64 3.29 -6.66
C ALA A 54 -15.17 3.48 -5.23
N LYS A 55 -16.43 3.13 -5.01
CA LYS A 55 -16.99 3.12 -3.66
C LYS A 55 -16.36 1.98 -2.83
N PRO A 56 -16.22 2.15 -1.51
CA PRO A 56 -15.71 1.08 -0.62
C PRO A 56 -16.40 -0.27 -0.81
N GLU A 57 -17.72 -0.28 -1.04
CA GLU A 57 -18.53 -1.47 -1.30
C GLU A 57 -18.11 -2.19 -2.58
N GLU A 58 -17.86 -1.44 -3.65
CA GLU A 58 -17.46 -1.98 -4.95
C GLU A 58 -16.10 -2.67 -4.83
N THR A 59 -15.14 -2.03 -4.14
CA THR A 59 -13.84 -2.65 -3.85
C THR A 59 -13.98 -3.88 -2.97
N PHE A 60 -14.84 -3.86 -1.94
CA PHE A 60 -15.09 -5.06 -1.14
C PHE A 60 -15.67 -6.21 -1.97
N CYS A 61 -16.65 -5.94 -2.83
CA CYS A 61 -17.21 -6.94 -3.75
C CYS A 61 -16.13 -7.54 -4.67
N GLN A 62 -15.22 -6.72 -5.19
CA GLN A 62 -14.07 -7.22 -5.96
C GLN A 62 -13.18 -8.16 -5.13
N LEU A 63 -12.90 -7.83 -3.86
CA LEU A 63 -12.12 -8.71 -2.98
C LEU A 63 -12.83 -10.05 -2.73
N VAL A 64 -14.16 -10.05 -2.58
CA VAL A 64 -14.98 -11.28 -2.48
C VAL A 64 -14.85 -12.13 -3.73
N GLN A 65 -14.97 -11.54 -4.92
CA GLN A 65 -14.77 -12.24 -6.20
C GLN A 65 -13.35 -12.82 -6.33
N LEU A 66 -12.35 -12.10 -5.80
CA LEU A 66 -10.96 -12.54 -5.74
C LEU A 66 -10.68 -13.55 -4.63
N GLY A 67 -11.70 -13.91 -3.82
CA GLY A 67 -11.70 -14.96 -2.81
C GLY A 67 -11.11 -14.56 -1.45
N ILE A 68 -11.27 -13.31 -1.01
CA ILE A 68 -10.81 -12.84 0.31
C ILE A 68 -11.37 -13.67 1.48
N GLU A 69 -12.58 -14.21 1.35
CA GLU A 69 -13.22 -15.01 2.41
C GLU A 69 -12.47 -16.33 2.69
N LYS A 70 -11.61 -16.76 1.75
CA LYS A 70 -10.86 -18.01 1.82
C LYS A 70 -9.43 -17.81 2.34
N THR A 71 -9.02 -16.58 2.65
CA THR A 71 -7.67 -16.28 3.14
C THR A 71 -7.57 -16.44 4.66
N ASN A 72 -6.42 -16.93 5.11
CA ASN A 72 -6.06 -16.95 6.54
C ASN A 72 -5.07 -15.84 6.89
N TYR A 73 -4.74 -14.97 5.93
CA TYR A 73 -3.78 -13.89 6.12
C TYR A 73 -4.47 -12.57 6.50
N PRO A 74 -3.73 -11.66 7.17
CA PRO A 74 -4.19 -10.29 7.34
C PRO A 74 -4.44 -9.61 6.00
N LEU A 75 -5.39 -8.66 5.99
CA LEU A 75 -5.52 -7.68 4.92
C LEU A 75 -4.62 -6.47 5.23
N PHE A 76 -3.85 -6.05 4.24
CA PHE A 76 -2.98 -4.88 4.32
C PHE A 76 -3.65 -3.71 3.61
N LEU A 77 -3.91 -2.61 4.32
CA LEU A 77 -4.49 -1.40 3.76
C LEU A 77 -3.47 -0.25 3.80
N SER A 78 -3.16 0.32 2.65
CA SER A 78 -2.31 1.50 2.52
C SER A 78 -3.16 2.75 2.32
N ILE A 79 -3.17 3.66 3.30
CA ILE A 79 -3.83 4.96 3.20
C ILE A 79 -2.91 5.93 2.47
N THR A 80 -3.25 6.26 1.24
CA THR A 80 -2.40 7.00 0.30
C THR A 80 -2.52 8.52 0.40
N SER A 81 -3.55 9.04 1.08
CA SER A 81 -3.78 10.47 1.27
C SER A 81 -4.76 10.76 2.41
N PHE A 82 -4.72 11.96 3.00
CA PHE A 82 -5.71 12.40 3.97
C PHE A 82 -7.15 12.34 3.42
N PHE A 83 -7.33 12.64 2.12
CA PHE A 83 -8.62 12.52 1.43
C PHE A 83 -9.13 11.08 1.30
N ALA A 84 -8.26 10.09 1.52
CA ALA A 84 -8.62 8.67 1.49
C ALA A 84 -9.08 8.14 2.86
N VAL A 85 -8.93 8.91 3.95
CA VAL A 85 -9.31 8.45 5.30
C VAL A 85 -10.81 8.16 5.42
N PRO A 86 -11.73 9.01 4.91
CA PRO A 86 -13.16 8.68 4.93
C PRO A 86 -13.51 7.42 4.13
N TRP A 87 -12.83 7.22 2.99
CA TRP A 87 -12.98 6.01 2.18
C TRP A 87 -12.50 4.78 2.95
N ALA A 88 -11.31 4.86 3.54
CA ALA A 88 -10.68 3.79 4.30
C ALA A 88 -11.53 3.40 5.52
N LYS A 89 -12.06 4.37 6.27
CA LYS A 89 -12.96 4.14 7.39
C LYS A 89 -14.16 3.29 6.99
N ARG A 90 -14.90 3.73 5.96
CA ARG A 90 -16.07 3.02 5.45
C ARG A 90 -15.72 1.62 4.91
N PHE A 91 -14.59 1.49 4.22
CA PHE A 91 -14.10 0.19 3.76
C PHE A 91 -13.82 -0.76 4.93
N CYS A 92 -13.16 -0.29 5.98
CA CYS A 92 -12.85 -1.09 7.18
C CYS A 92 -14.10 -1.51 7.96
N GLU A 93 -15.11 -0.63 8.04
CA GLU A 93 -16.42 -0.94 8.63
C GLU A 93 -17.11 -2.09 7.89
N ILE A 94 -17.15 -2.04 6.55
CA ILE A 94 -17.70 -3.11 5.71
C ILE A 94 -16.90 -4.40 5.91
N LEU A 95 -15.57 -4.32 5.83
CA LEU A 95 -14.68 -5.46 5.96
C LEU A 95 -14.88 -6.18 7.29
N LYS A 96 -14.89 -5.47 8.42
CA LYS A 96 -15.07 -6.09 9.74
C LYS A 96 -16.49 -6.58 9.98
N LYS A 97 -17.51 -5.95 9.37
CA LYS A 97 -18.89 -6.44 9.45
C LYS A 97 -19.04 -7.79 8.76
N GLN A 98 -18.41 -7.96 7.59
CA GLN A 98 -18.54 -9.18 6.80
C GLN A 98 -17.53 -10.26 7.20
N LEU A 99 -16.31 -9.86 7.58
CA LEU A 99 -15.21 -10.74 7.97
C LEU A 99 -14.66 -10.32 9.34
N PRO A 100 -15.39 -10.54 10.44
CA PRO A 100 -15.01 -10.05 11.78
C PRO A 100 -13.66 -10.61 12.26
N GLY A 101 -13.29 -11.81 11.81
CA GLY A 101 -12.04 -12.47 12.17
C GLY A 101 -10.81 -12.01 11.39
N ILE A 102 -10.97 -11.30 10.26
CA ILE A 102 -9.81 -10.91 9.44
C ILE A 102 -8.96 -9.88 10.17
N LYS A 103 -7.64 -10.08 10.21
CA LYS A 103 -6.73 -9.09 10.77
C LYS A 103 -6.52 -7.94 9.80
N LEU A 104 -6.61 -6.70 10.29
CA LEU A 104 -6.46 -5.50 9.50
C LEU A 104 -5.16 -4.78 9.87
N VAL A 105 -4.22 -4.73 8.93
CA VAL A 105 -2.94 -4.03 9.05
C VAL A 105 -3.00 -2.75 8.23
N VAL A 106 -2.84 -1.59 8.87
CA VAL A 106 -2.86 -0.29 8.21
C VAL A 106 -1.48 0.33 8.17
N GLY A 107 -1.10 0.84 7.00
CA GLY A 107 0.08 1.67 6.80
C GLY A 107 -0.22 2.82 5.86
N GLY A 108 0.81 3.59 5.51
CA GLY A 108 0.67 4.74 4.63
C GLY A 108 1.59 5.86 5.08
N ARG A 109 2.76 5.96 4.43
CA ARG A 109 3.84 6.87 4.83
C ARG A 109 3.36 8.30 5.08
N TRP A 110 2.51 8.83 4.20
CA TRP A 110 2.12 10.24 4.20
C TRP A 110 1.01 10.60 5.19
N VAL A 111 0.26 9.61 5.68
CA VAL A 111 -0.98 9.83 6.44
C VAL A 111 -0.92 9.23 7.83
N VAL A 112 -0.26 8.08 7.94
CA VAL A 112 -0.20 7.29 9.18
C VAL A 112 1.02 7.63 10.02
N ASN A 113 2.15 7.95 9.36
CA ASN A 113 3.41 8.25 10.04
C ASN A 113 3.25 9.43 11.01
N ASN A 114 3.66 9.25 12.27
CA ASN A 114 3.50 10.22 13.37
C ASN A 114 2.04 10.61 13.69
N ARG A 115 1.05 9.86 13.20
CA ARG A 115 -0.39 10.10 13.39
C ARG A 115 -1.15 8.84 13.77
N GLU A 116 -0.46 7.88 14.38
CA GLU A 116 -0.98 6.54 14.65
C GLU A 116 -2.21 6.59 15.55
N HIS A 117 -2.17 7.40 16.61
CA HIS A 117 -3.30 7.55 17.53
C HIS A 117 -4.51 8.24 16.88
N TRP A 118 -4.28 9.19 15.97
CA TRP A 118 -5.37 9.82 15.22
C TRP A 118 -6.04 8.81 14.28
N ILE A 119 -5.24 8.04 13.54
CA ILE A 119 -5.76 6.98 12.65
C ILE A 119 -6.50 5.90 13.44
N ALA A 120 -5.98 5.49 14.60
CA ALA A 120 -6.66 4.54 15.48
C ALA A 120 -8.02 5.06 15.96
N LYS A 121 -8.14 6.37 16.24
CA LYS A 121 -9.41 6.99 16.63
C LYS A 121 -10.38 7.07 15.45
N GLU A 122 -9.91 7.42 14.26
CA GLU A 122 -10.77 7.54 13.07
C GLU A 122 -11.26 6.17 12.57
N ILE A 123 -10.43 5.14 12.68
CA ILE A 123 -10.68 3.78 12.19
C ILE A 123 -10.44 2.78 13.34
N PRO A 124 -11.40 2.62 14.27
CA PRO A 124 -11.24 1.75 15.43
C PRO A 124 -11.18 0.25 15.09
N GLN A 125 -11.44 -0.12 13.84
CA GLN A 125 -11.40 -1.49 13.33
C GLN A 125 -9.99 -2.05 13.14
N ILE A 126 -8.95 -1.21 13.20
CA ILE A 126 -7.58 -1.60 12.91
C ILE A 126 -7.06 -2.56 13.99
N ASP A 127 -6.33 -3.61 13.59
CA ASP A 127 -5.63 -4.49 14.53
C ASP A 127 -4.16 -4.06 14.72
N LEU A 128 -3.51 -3.61 13.65
CA LEU A 128 -2.10 -3.20 13.65
C LEU A 128 -1.89 -1.95 12.78
N ILE A 129 -1.22 -0.95 13.34
CA ILE A 129 -0.72 0.22 12.60
C ILE A 129 0.78 0.05 12.40
N VAL A 130 1.22 0.13 11.14
CA VAL A 130 2.64 0.15 10.77
C VAL A 130 3.02 1.57 10.36
N SER A 131 3.86 2.19 11.17
CA SER A 131 4.35 3.55 10.98
C SER A 131 5.79 3.53 10.48
N GLY A 132 5.99 3.92 9.22
CA GLY A 132 7.29 3.87 8.53
C GLY A 132 7.32 2.91 7.34
N LEU A 133 8.53 2.52 6.92
CA LEU A 133 8.78 1.68 5.73
C LEU A 133 8.75 0.18 6.09
N ALA A 134 7.68 -0.51 5.70
CA ALA A 134 7.40 -1.88 6.11
C ALA A 134 8.22 -2.95 5.37
N GLU A 135 8.94 -2.59 4.29
CA GLU A 135 9.70 -3.56 3.49
C GLU A 135 10.69 -4.36 4.34
N GLY A 136 11.35 -3.73 5.32
CA GLY A 136 12.32 -4.39 6.18
C GLY A 136 11.75 -5.45 7.14
N ILE A 137 10.43 -5.49 7.31
CA ILE A 137 9.78 -6.25 8.39
C ILE A 137 8.65 -7.18 7.91
N VAL A 138 8.54 -7.45 6.61
CA VAL A 138 7.45 -8.26 6.02
C VAL A 138 7.21 -9.56 6.79
N ASN A 139 8.26 -10.31 7.14
CA ASN A 139 8.12 -11.56 7.90
C ASN A 139 7.49 -11.37 9.29
N LYS A 140 7.76 -10.23 9.96
CA LYS A 140 7.16 -9.91 11.26
C LYS A 140 5.66 -9.66 11.12
N LEU A 141 5.20 -9.08 10.01
CA LEU A 141 3.78 -8.76 9.81
C LEU A 141 2.86 -10.00 9.83
N PHE A 142 3.39 -11.19 9.59
CA PHE A 142 2.65 -12.46 9.64
C PHE A 142 2.77 -13.19 10.98
N ALA A 143 3.66 -12.74 11.87
CA ALA A 143 3.91 -13.41 13.14
C ALA A 143 2.78 -13.12 14.14
N ARG A 144 2.23 -14.17 14.76
CA ARG A 144 1.09 -14.03 15.70
C ARG A 144 1.37 -13.07 16.85
N ASN A 145 2.59 -13.07 17.36
CA ASN A 145 3.02 -12.20 18.46
C ASN A 145 3.00 -10.70 18.10
N THR A 146 3.06 -10.33 16.82
CA THR A 146 2.97 -8.93 16.38
C THR A 146 1.60 -8.30 16.71
N TYR A 147 0.58 -9.12 16.91
CA TYR A 147 -0.78 -8.68 17.25
C TYR A 147 -1.11 -8.82 18.75
N LEU A 148 -0.19 -9.36 19.55
CA LEU A 148 -0.37 -9.53 21.00
C LEU A 148 0.06 -8.24 21.70
N CYS A 149 -0.89 -7.34 21.93
CA CYS A 149 -0.67 -6.06 22.58
C CYS A 149 -1.81 -5.78 23.59
N ALA A 150 -1.47 -5.11 24.70
CA ALA A 150 -2.44 -4.66 25.70
C ALA A 150 -3.34 -3.52 25.16
N GLU A 151 -2.77 -2.67 24.29
CA GLU A 151 -3.49 -1.60 23.58
C GLU A 151 -3.93 -2.07 22.19
N ARG A 152 -5.12 -1.64 21.73
CA ARG A 152 -5.63 -1.92 20.39
C ARG A 152 -5.94 -0.61 19.66
N PRO A 153 -5.45 -0.42 18.42
CA PRO A 153 -4.56 -1.31 17.65
C PRO A 153 -3.15 -1.40 18.25
N ALA A 154 -2.44 -2.49 17.95
CA ALA A 154 -0.99 -2.52 18.14
C ALA A 154 -0.33 -1.47 17.24
N ILE A 155 0.72 -0.80 17.72
CA ILE A 155 1.45 0.20 16.93
C ILE A 155 2.91 -0.26 16.77
N LEU A 156 3.31 -0.48 15.51
CA LEU A 156 4.68 -0.82 15.16
C LEU A 156 5.35 0.37 14.48
N LYS A 157 6.22 1.05 15.24
CA LYS A 157 7.05 2.15 14.73
C LYS A 157 8.34 1.57 14.16
N ILE A 158 8.58 1.83 12.87
CA ILE A 158 9.79 1.45 12.18
C ILE A 158 10.67 2.69 12.12
N PRO A 159 11.83 2.70 12.80
CA PRO A 159 12.73 3.83 12.71
C PRO A 159 13.16 4.03 11.26
N TYR A 160 13.10 5.28 10.79
CA TYR A 160 13.73 5.68 9.54
C TYR A 160 15.24 5.62 9.71
N LEU A 161 15.81 4.42 9.62
CA LEU A 161 17.24 4.29 9.49
C LEU A 161 17.61 4.84 8.11
N ASN A 162 18.43 5.89 8.08
CA ASN A 162 19.11 6.44 6.90
C ASN A 162 20.05 5.43 6.21
N LYS A 163 19.86 4.12 6.41
CA LYS A 163 20.55 3.07 5.67
C LYS A 163 19.75 2.80 4.40
N SER A 164 20.03 3.58 3.38
CA SER A 164 19.55 3.44 1.99
C SER A 164 19.76 2.04 1.39
N GLU A 165 20.51 1.16 2.07
CA GLU A 165 20.99 -0.11 1.53
C GLU A 165 20.07 -1.32 1.79
N SER A 166 19.17 -1.30 2.78
CA SER A 166 18.35 -2.48 3.12
C SER A 166 16.94 -2.51 2.49
N PHE A 167 16.61 -1.51 1.67
CA PHE A 167 15.27 -1.28 1.15
C PHE A 167 15.08 -1.65 -0.33
N LEU A 168 16.15 -2.09 -1.01
CA LEU A 168 16.13 -2.28 -2.44
C LEU A 168 15.40 -3.58 -2.80
N VAL A 169 14.10 -3.45 -3.07
CA VAL A 169 13.47 -4.34 -4.03
C VAL A 169 13.99 -3.88 -5.40
N ASP A 170 14.96 -4.63 -5.94
CA ASP A 170 15.68 -4.26 -7.18
C ASP A 170 14.76 -4.12 -8.40
N TRP A 171 13.58 -4.77 -8.36
CA TRP A 171 12.53 -4.68 -9.37
C TRP A 171 11.15 -4.70 -8.70
N LEU A 172 10.12 -4.19 -9.39
CA LEU A 172 8.73 -4.34 -8.95
C LEU A 172 8.05 -5.40 -9.82
N ASP A 173 7.27 -6.27 -9.19
CA ASP A 173 6.51 -7.29 -9.90
C ASP A 173 5.08 -6.80 -10.20
N TYR A 174 4.91 -6.23 -11.38
CA TYR A 174 3.64 -5.68 -11.85
C TYR A 174 2.58 -6.77 -12.11
N SER A 175 2.96 -8.06 -12.17
CA SER A 175 2.00 -9.17 -12.28
C SER A 175 1.13 -9.32 -11.03
N LEU A 176 1.50 -8.66 -9.93
CA LEU A 176 0.79 -8.69 -8.65
C LEU A 176 -0.37 -7.69 -8.60
N LEU A 177 -0.47 -6.82 -9.59
CA LEU A 177 -1.54 -5.83 -9.69
C LEU A 177 -2.81 -6.48 -10.22
N HIS A 178 -3.92 -6.17 -9.57
CA HIS A 178 -5.24 -6.36 -10.15
C HIS A 178 -5.55 -5.24 -11.14
N GLU A 179 -6.04 -5.59 -12.32
CA GLU A 179 -6.36 -4.65 -13.41
C GLU A 179 -5.18 -3.71 -13.75
N PRO A 180 -3.98 -4.26 -14.03
CA PRO A 180 -2.77 -3.48 -14.30
C PRO A 180 -2.92 -2.52 -15.48
N GLU A 181 -3.78 -2.83 -16.45
CA GLU A 181 -4.09 -2.01 -17.62
C GLU A 181 -4.69 -0.63 -17.28
N LYS A 182 -5.15 -0.42 -16.04
CA LYS A 182 -5.67 0.88 -15.58
C LYS A 182 -4.57 1.90 -15.28
N PHE A 183 -3.31 1.49 -15.17
CA PHE A 183 -2.22 2.38 -14.74
C PHE A 183 -1.28 2.70 -15.88
N HIS A 184 -0.80 3.95 -15.91
CA HIS A 184 0.23 4.34 -16.86
C HIS A 184 1.58 3.69 -16.47
N PRO A 185 2.35 3.18 -17.45
CA PRO A 185 3.67 2.63 -17.19
C PRO A 185 4.57 3.70 -16.58
N SER A 186 4.90 3.52 -15.31
CA SER A 186 5.88 4.34 -14.60
C SER A 186 6.82 3.45 -13.79
N ILE A 187 8.06 3.91 -13.69
CA ILE A 187 9.15 3.18 -13.04
C ILE A 187 9.80 4.09 -12.00
N GLU A 188 10.12 3.51 -10.85
CA GLU A 188 10.82 4.21 -9.77
C GLU A 188 12.33 3.96 -9.91
N ILE A 189 13.10 4.98 -10.27
CA ILE A 189 14.55 4.88 -10.52
C ILE A 189 15.41 5.20 -9.28
N SER A 190 14.84 5.92 -8.32
CA SER A 190 15.43 6.30 -7.03
C SER A 190 14.31 6.67 -6.04
N ARG A 191 14.60 6.72 -4.74
CA ARG A 191 13.66 7.15 -3.68
C ARG A 191 14.22 8.31 -2.89
N GLY A 192 13.33 9.16 -2.39
CA GLY A 192 13.68 10.30 -1.54
C GLY A 192 14.13 11.53 -2.31
N CYS A 193 14.38 12.59 -1.54
CA CYS A 193 14.66 13.91 -2.06
C CYS A 193 15.74 14.57 -1.20
N GLY A 194 15.47 14.81 0.08
CA GLY A 194 16.47 15.31 1.03
C GLY A 194 16.85 16.77 0.83
N MET A 195 16.06 17.53 0.07
CA MET A 195 16.30 18.95 -0.24
C MET A 195 16.02 19.92 0.91
N GLY A 196 15.57 19.43 2.07
CA GLY A 196 15.37 20.26 3.27
C GLY A 196 14.11 21.14 3.28
N CYS A 197 13.18 20.96 2.33
CA CYS A 197 11.93 21.74 2.30
C CYS A 197 11.10 21.49 3.57
N THR A 198 10.85 22.55 4.35
CA THR A 198 10.15 22.47 5.66
C THR A 198 8.71 21.98 5.56
N PHE A 199 8.06 22.18 4.42
CA PHE A 199 6.70 21.74 4.14
C PHE A 199 6.61 20.31 3.57
N CYS A 200 7.75 19.67 3.25
CA CYS A 200 7.79 18.38 2.57
C CYS A 200 8.18 17.26 3.55
N GLU A 201 7.37 16.21 3.64
CA GLU A 201 7.69 15.00 4.43
C GLU A 201 9.01 14.34 3.98
N GLU A 202 9.44 14.56 2.72
CA GLU A 202 10.71 14.05 2.19
C GLU A 202 11.88 15.04 2.32
N GLY A 203 11.67 16.18 2.98
CA GLY A 203 12.71 17.20 3.16
C GLY A 203 13.97 16.63 3.83
N THR A 204 13.81 15.70 4.77
CA THR A 204 14.93 15.07 5.50
C THR A 204 15.30 13.68 4.97
N PHE A 205 14.49 13.10 4.07
CA PHE A 205 14.70 11.76 3.55
C PHE A 205 15.63 11.80 2.34
N LYS A 206 16.91 11.53 2.58
CA LYS A 206 17.98 11.63 1.57
C LYS A 206 17.66 10.77 0.33
N LEU A 207 17.92 11.35 -0.84
CA LEU A 207 17.84 10.65 -2.11
C LEU A 207 18.75 9.42 -2.10
N THR A 208 18.19 8.26 -2.44
CA THR A 208 18.93 7.01 -2.61
C THR A 208 19.74 7.04 -3.89
N LYS A 209 20.78 6.20 -3.98
CA LYS A 209 21.49 5.98 -5.24
C LYS A 209 20.51 5.57 -6.33
N MET A 210 20.68 6.13 -7.52
CA MET A 210 19.91 5.74 -8.69
C MET A 210 20.21 4.28 -9.06
N LYS A 211 19.19 3.56 -9.52
CA LYS A 211 19.33 2.21 -10.09
C LYS A 211 20.31 2.22 -11.27
N SER A 212 20.98 1.09 -11.51
CA SER A 212 21.85 0.96 -12.69
C SER A 212 21.03 1.03 -13.99
N PRO A 213 21.62 1.48 -15.11
CA PRO A 213 20.94 1.49 -16.41
C PRO A 213 20.34 0.13 -16.80
N ALA A 214 21.02 -0.96 -16.47
CA ALA A 214 20.54 -2.33 -16.71
C ALA A 214 19.26 -2.63 -15.91
N LEU A 215 19.21 -2.27 -14.62
CA LEU A 215 18.02 -2.44 -13.79
C LEU A 215 16.86 -1.56 -14.26
N ILE A 216 17.13 -0.32 -14.66
CA ILE A 216 16.13 0.60 -15.21
C ILE A 216 15.53 0.01 -16.50
N SER A 217 16.37 -0.48 -17.42
CA SER A 217 15.94 -1.12 -18.66
C SER A 217 15.05 -2.34 -18.40
N LYS A 218 15.46 -3.22 -17.48
CA LYS A 218 14.68 -4.39 -17.08
C LYS A 218 13.32 -3.99 -16.49
N GLN A 219 13.29 -3.02 -15.58
CA GLN A 219 12.06 -2.58 -14.94
C GLN A 219 11.10 -1.93 -15.94
N ARG A 220 11.62 -1.15 -16.89
CA ARG A 220 10.83 -0.60 -18.00
C ARG A 220 10.19 -1.73 -18.81
N HIS A 221 10.96 -2.74 -19.21
CA HIS A 221 10.40 -3.83 -19.99
C HIS A 221 9.25 -4.54 -19.27
N LEU A 222 9.43 -4.85 -17.98
CA LEU A 222 8.38 -5.44 -17.14
C LEU A 222 7.17 -4.51 -16.99
N SER A 223 7.36 -3.21 -16.74
CA SER A 223 6.24 -2.28 -16.56
C SER A 223 5.40 -2.19 -17.83
N PHE A 224 6.02 -2.13 -19.00
CA PHE A 224 5.30 -2.09 -20.28
C PHE A 224 4.58 -3.42 -20.56
N GLN A 225 5.16 -4.56 -20.21
CA GLN A 225 4.51 -5.86 -20.42
C GLN A 225 3.16 -5.98 -19.70
N TYR A 226 3.05 -5.44 -18.48
CA TYR A 226 1.85 -5.59 -17.65
C TYR A 226 0.91 -4.37 -17.69
N LEU A 227 1.44 -3.16 -17.82
CA LEU A 227 0.65 -1.91 -17.70
C LEU A 227 0.17 -1.36 -19.04
N ASN A 228 0.47 -2.02 -20.16
CA ASN A 228 0.00 -1.56 -21.47
C ASN A 228 -1.51 -1.77 -21.60
N ALA A 229 -2.28 -0.70 -21.40
CA ALA A 229 -3.54 -0.53 -22.09
C ALA A 229 -3.24 -0.53 -23.59
N ILE A 230 -3.87 -1.44 -24.34
CA ILE A 230 -4.02 -1.29 -25.77
C ILE A 230 -4.83 0.00 -25.96
N PHE A 231 -4.18 1.07 -26.40
CA PHE A 231 -4.86 2.26 -26.90
C PHE A 231 -5.39 1.99 -28.31
#